data_AF-A0A817HIQ2-F1
#
_entry.id   AF-A0A817HIQ2-F1
#
_cell.length_a   1.000
_cell.length_b   1.000
_cell.length_c   1.000
_cell.angle_alpha   90.00
_cell.angle_beta   90.00
_cell.angle_gamma   90.00
#
_symmetry.space_group_name_H-M   'P 1'
#
loop_
_entity.id
_entity.type
_entity.pdbx_description
1 polymer ?
#
loop_
_entity_poly.entity_id
_entity_poly.type
_entity_poly.pdbx_seq_one_letter_code
_entity_poly.pdbx_strand_id
1 'polypeptide(L)'
;MPHVKLSALNQNLELYYEVHGSGNTKILFIMGLLTDGAAWHCQSEFFRQQPEYQCVTYDNRGVARSSSPFTFQYTTTQMAKDAIALIDHLKWTKCHVVGISMGGMIALEFALLAPERVISITLLATHAGGLAGRAPFVGIRHILRSLVIRDEHLLVENSLSMLYGPKTLDDPEKRKTLYNFHIQRVKTRIRPQVIGILGHVLAVHRHYVSYADLLKIRYSPFDCLIMVGTEDRLVREENSYIIQRTIGCRLVKLEHAGHGLPGECAKEINETLLDLFESIRTNDSSKLKREVPEEYKTEIKALEQCCQHRTHCLIYDMLGLINGIFLGLILYILLTIFGLTRGQLAGMFFTIETVILIGCLNGVRRAIKCVYHAFHARHFVQKHQLLLDRAAHHGGIGVALPEQPKNGIPHGCGFEYPIHSIIFIIGIIGLIYSTKIYQQKLI
;
A
#
# COMPACT_ATOMS: atom_id res chain seq x y z
N MET A 1 17.85 20.61 -17.62
CA MET A 1 17.32 20.30 -16.27
C MET A 1 17.08 18.80 -16.20
N PRO A 2 17.33 18.11 -15.06
CA PRO A 2 17.35 16.65 -15.01
C PRO A 2 15.93 16.08 -14.98
N HIS A 3 15.25 16.18 -16.12
CA HIS A 3 14.01 15.48 -16.39
C HIS A 3 14.31 14.34 -17.35
N VAL A 4 13.81 13.14 -17.03
CA VAL A 4 13.76 12.04 -17.99
C VAL A 4 12.34 11.96 -18.54
N LYS A 5 12.23 11.92 -19.87
CA LYS A 5 11.00 11.49 -20.53
C LYS A 5 11.04 9.96 -20.60
N LEU A 6 10.18 9.29 -19.84
CA LEU A 6 10.06 7.85 -19.92
C LEU A 6 9.05 7.53 -21.03
N SER A 7 9.55 7.05 -22.16
CA SER A 7 8.74 6.63 -23.32
C SER A 7 8.11 5.24 -23.17
N ALA A 8 8.35 4.55 -22.05
CA ALA A 8 8.13 3.11 -21.92
C ALA A 8 6.65 2.64 -21.96
N LEU A 9 5.66 3.54 -22.05
CA LEU A 9 4.23 3.15 -22.10
C LEU A 9 3.38 4.10 -22.97
N ASN A 10 3.79 4.34 -24.23
CA ASN A 10 2.99 5.05 -25.27
C ASN A 10 2.42 6.44 -24.89
N GLN A 11 2.87 7.08 -23.81
CA GLN A 11 2.40 8.40 -23.35
C GLN A 11 3.53 9.11 -22.56
N ASN A 12 3.71 10.42 -22.79
CA ASN A 12 4.83 11.23 -22.29
C ASN A 12 4.77 11.46 -20.76
N LEU A 13 5.24 10.51 -19.94
CA LEU A 13 5.54 10.74 -18.53
C LEU A 13 6.93 11.38 -18.40
N GLU A 14 7.00 12.55 -17.80
CA GLU A 14 8.26 13.20 -17.42
C GLU A 14 8.46 13.07 -15.92
N LEU A 15 9.58 12.46 -15.51
CA LEU A 15 10.01 12.40 -14.11
C LEU A 15 11.19 13.33 -13.89
N TYR A 16 11.11 14.11 -12.83
CA TYR A 16 12.25 14.85 -12.30
C TYR A 16 13.07 13.94 -11.38
N TYR A 17 14.40 13.99 -11.52
CA TYR A 17 15.31 13.23 -10.67
C TYR A 17 16.62 14.00 -10.42
N GLU A 18 17.34 13.65 -9.36
CA GLU A 18 18.66 14.17 -9.05
C GLU A 18 19.60 13.01 -8.74
N VAL A 19 20.78 13.02 -9.36
CA VAL A 19 21.85 12.04 -9.12
C VAL A 19 22.91 12.68 -8.25
N HIS A 20 23.30 11.99 -7.18
CA HIS A 20 24.29 12.45 -6.21
C HIS A 20 25.40 11.40 -6.09
N GLY A 21 26.66 11.82 -6.16
CA GLY A 21 27.81 10.90 -6.15
C GLY A 21 28.05 10.24 -7.51
N SER A 22 29.06 9.36 -7.56
CA SER A 22 29.51 8.71 -8.80
C SER A 22 30.00 7.28 -8.63
N GLY A 23 29.92 6.73 -7.40
CA GLY A 23 30.43 5.40 -7.10
C GLY A 23 29.60 4.26 -7.69
N ASN A 24 30.13 3.04 -7.58
CA ASN A 24 29.55 1.86 -8.21
C ASN A 24 28.34 1.29 -7.46
N THR A 25 28.23 1.55 -6.15
CA THR A 25 27.09 1.11 -5.34
C THR A 25 25.92 2.05 -5.54
N LYS A 26 24.85 1.54 -6.15
CA LYS A 26 23.70 2.34 -6.58
C LYS A 26 22.59 2.33 -5.53
N ILE A 27 22.07 3.51 -5.17
CA ILE A 27 20.98 3.66 -4.19
C ILE A 27 19.83 4.43 -4.81
N LEU A 28 18.65 3.84 -4.83
CA LEU A 28 17.40 4.46 -5.28
C LEU A 28 16.56 4.84 -4.07
N PHE A 29 16.34 6.14 -3.87
CA PHE A 29 15.50 6.66 -2.80
C PHE A 29 14.10 6.99 -3.32
N ILE A 30 13.08 6.40 -2.70
CA ILE A 30 11.67 6.55 -3.08
C ILE A 30 10.90 7.25 -1.96
N MET A 31 10.38 8.44 -2.26
CA MET A 31 9.68 9.28 -1.29
C MET A 31 8.20 8.91 -1.13
N GLY A 32 7.61 9.30 0.00
CA GLY A 32 6.23 9.04 0.39
C GLY A 32 5.17 9.94 -0.26
N LEU A 33 3.96 9.83 0.27
CA LEU A 33 2.75 10.54 -0.18
C LEU A 33 2.99 12.06 -0.30
N LEU A 34 2.67 12.65 -1.46
CA LEU A 34 2.67 14.10 -1.72
C LEU A 34 3.98 14.86 -1.42
N THR A 35 5.09 14.13 -1.31
CA THR A 35 6.39 14.69 -0.94
C THR A 35 7.39 14.48 -2.06
N ASP A 36 8.14 15.52 -2.39
CA ASP A 36 9.19 15.50 -3.42
C ASP A 36 10.46 14.77 -2.96
N GLY A 37 11.30 14.37 -3.91
CA GLY A 37 12.54 13.63 -3.66
C GLY A 37 13.56 14.39 -2.80
N ALA A 38 13.50 15.73 -2.75
CA ALA A 38 14.43 16.53 -1.95
C ALA A 38 14.23 16.33 -0.43
N ALA A 39 13.15 15.68 0.00
CA ALA A 39 12.98 15.21 1.37
C ALA A 39 14.05 14.20 1.82
N TRP A 40 14.75 13.55 0.89
CA TRP A 40 15.88 12.66 1.19
C TRP A 40 17.22 13.40 1.38
N HIS A 41 17.23 14.73 1.48
CA HIS A 41 18.44 15.55 1.52
C HIS A 41 19.50 15.05 2.52
N CYS A 42 19.10 14.68 3.74
CA CYS A 42 20.01 14.18 4.78
C CYS A 42 20.73 12.88 4.38
N GLN A 43 20.06 12.01 3.62
CA GLN A 43 20.62 10.74 3.13
C GLN A 43 21.43 10.98 1.86
N SER A 44 20.87 11.71 0.89
CA SER A 44 21.54 11.96 -0.39
C SER A 44 22.84 12.74 -0.23
N GLU A 45 22.89 13.71 0.69
CA GLU A 45 24.10 14.49 0.97
C GLU A 45 25.16 13.63 1.67
N PHE A 46 24.75 12.82 2.66
CA PHE A 46 25.65 11.91 3.35
C PHE A 46 26.30 10.90 2.38
N PHE A 47 25.52 10.21 1.56
CA PHE A 47 26.06 9.23 0.63
C PHE A 47 26.80 9.85 -0.56
N ARG A 48 26.49 11.08 -0.96
CA ARG A 48 27.25 11.80 -2.00
C ARG A 48 28.71 12.03 -1.62
N GLN A 49 28.97 12.24 -0.33
CA GLN A 49 30.32 12.47 0.21
C GLN A 49 31.15 11.18 0.26
N GLN A 50 30.50 10.02 0.13
CA GLN A 50 31.17 8.73 0.10
C GLN A 50 31.50 8.31 -1.34
N PRO A 51 32.78 8.04 -1.66
CA PRO A 51 33.22 7.81 -3.04
C PRO A 51 32.60 6.57 -3.69
N GLU A 52 32.18 5.59 -2.89
CA GLU A 52 31.67 4.31 -3.36
C GLU A 52 30.20 4.33 -3.77
N TYR A 53 29.48 5.39 -3.44
CA TYR A 53 28.04 5.46 -3.61
C TYR A 53 27.62 6.43 -4.72
N GLN A 54 26.56 6.06 -5.40
CA GLN A 54 25.79 6.94 -6.26
C GLN A 54 24.32 6.77 -5.93
N CYS A 55 23.68 7.88 -5.57
CA CYS A 55 22.28 7.92 -5.16
C CYS A 55 21.45 8.61 -6.23
N VAL A 56 20.20 8.17 -6.39
CA VAL A 56 19.20 8.92 -7.12
C VAL A 56 17.99 9.17 -6.22
N THR A 57 17.55 10.43 -6.20
CA THR A 57 16.25 10.84 -5.67
C THR A 57 15.38 11.28 -6.84
N TYR A 58 14.06 11.11 -6.75
CA TYR A 58 13.15 11.54 -7.80
C TYR A 58 11.79 11.91 -7.25
N ASP A 59 11.05 12.72 -8.02
CA ASP A 59 9.68 13.07 -7.71
C ASP A 59 8.76 12.00 -8.34
N ASN A 60 7.92 11.32 -7.55
CA ASN A 60 6.92 10.40 -8.09
C ASN A 60 5.97 11.11 -9.08
N ARG A 61 5.40 10.38 -10.04
CA ARG A 61 4.33 10.94 -10.89
C ARG A 61 3.27 11.64 -10.05
N GLY A 62 2.77 12.80 -10.45
CA GLY A 62 1.74 13.51 -9.69
C GLY A 62 2.25 14.46 -8.60
N VAL A 63 3.56 14.53 -8.33
CA VAL A 63 4.12 15.41 -7.30
C VAL A 63 5.22 16.32 -7.84
N ALA A 64 5.26 17.54 -7.29
CA ALA A 64 6.29 18.54 -7.49
C ALA A 64 6.70 18.75 -8.95
N ARG A 65 7.91 18.35 -9.36
CA ARG A 65 8.48 18.64 -10.69
C ARG A 65 8.16 17.54 -11.71
N SER A 66 7.57 16.43 -11.28
CA SER A 66 7.14 15.36 -12.17
C SER A 66 5.75 15.61 -12.72
N SER A 67 5.55 15.16 -13.96
CA SER A 67 4.26 15.28 -14.65
C SER A 67 3.12 14.60 -13.89
N SER A 68 1.90 15.12 -14.07
CA SER A 68 0.66 14.65 -13.40
C SER A 68 -0.39 14.22 -14.44
N PRO A 69 -0.12 13.20 -15.25
CA PRO A 69 -0.96 12.92 -16.40
C PRO A 69 -2.30 12.29 -16.00
N PHE A 70 -3.41 12.86 -16.49
CA PHE A 70 -4.78 12.44 -16.15
C PHE A 70 -5.14 11.03 -16.63
N THR A 71 -4.54 10.58 -17.73
CA THR A 71 -4.82 9.30 -18.38
C THR A 71 -4.16 8.11 -17.68
N PHE A 72 -3.25 8.34 -16.74
CA PHE A 72 -2.46 7.27 -16.14
C PHE A 72 -3.11 6.70 -14.89
N GLN A 73 -2.94 5.40 -14.71
CA GLN A 73 -3.25 4.76 -13.44
C GLN A 73 -2.24 5.18 -12.38
N TYR A 74 -2.76 5.64 -11.24
CA TYR A 74 -1.98 5.89 -10.04
C TYR A 74 -2.11 4.67 -9.12
N THR A 75 -1.13 3.77 -9.22
CA THR A 75 -0.96 2.62 -8.33
C THR A 75 0.50 2.54 -7.91
N THR A 76 0.77 1.94 -6.76
CA THR A 76 2.14 1.69 -6.28
C THR A 76 2.91 0.80 -7.26
N THR A 77 2.25 -0.19 -7.86
CA THR A 77 2.82 -1.04 -8.92
C THR A 77 3.26 -0.21 -10.12
N GLN A 78 2.45 0.76 -10.55
CA GLN A 78 2.81 1.61 -11.69
C GLN A 78 3.95 2.58 -11.35
N MET A 79 3.97 3.13 -10.13
CA MET A 79 5.09 3.93 -9.64
C MET A 79 6.38 3.10 -9.49
N ALA A 80 6.29 1.80 -9.21
CA ALA A 80 7.44 0.90 -9.20
C ALA A 80 7.99 0.68 -10.62
N LYS A 81 7.11 0.51 -11.61
CA LYS A 81 7.53 0.46 -13.03
C LYS A 81 8.22 1.73 -13.48
N ASP A 82 7.77 2.88 -13.00
CA ASP A 82 8.43 4.16 -13.27
C ASP A 82 9.83 4.22 -12.68
N ALA A 83 10.00 3.75 -11.45
CA ALA A 83 11.29 3.67 -10.80
C ALA A 83 12.25 2.70 -11.52
N ILE A 84 11.73 1.56 -12.00
CA ILE A 84 12.49 0.62 -12.85
C ILE A 84 12.93 1.31 -14.14
N ALA A 85 12.02 2.01 -14.82
CA ALA A 85 12.32 2.72 -16.05
C ALA A 85 13.32 3.88 -15.83
N LEU A 86 13.29 4.53 -14.66
CA LEU A 86 14.29 5.53 -14.27
C LEU A 86 15.68 4.88 -14.12
N ILE A 87 15.81 3.75 -13.43
CA ILE A 87 17.12 3.09 -13.29
C ILE A 87 17.62 2.51 -14.62
N ASP A 88 16.71 2.11 -15.52
CA ASP A 88 17.06 1.72 -16.89
C ASP A 88 17.64 2.91 -17.69
N HIS A 89 17.01 4.08 -17.57
CA HIS A 89 17.52 5.31 -18.17
C HIS A 89 18.92 5.67 -17.65
N LEU A 90 19.15 5.47 -16.35
CA LEU A 90 20.45 5.67 -15.70
C LEU A 90 21.45 4.55 -15.98
N LYS A 91 21.05 3.49 -16.69
CA LYS A 91 21.85 2.30 -17.01
C LYS A 91 22.35 1.56 -15.77
N TRP A 92 21.55 1.54 -14.71
CA TRP A 92 21.87 0.81 -13.48
C TRP A 92 21.35 -0.62 -13.56
N THR A 93 22.24 -1.60 -13.54
CA THR A 93 21.84 -3.02 -13.59
C THR A 93 21.17 -3.48 -12.29
N LYS A 94 21.68 -3.06 -11.12
CA LYS A 94 21.06 -3.34 -9.83
C LYS A 94 21.25 -2.16 -8.88
N CYS A 95 20.38 -2.02 -7.89
CA CYS A 95 20.53 -1.02 -6.84
C CYS A 95 19.97 -1.49 -5.49
N HIS A 96 20.37 -0.79 -4.42
CA HIS A 96 19.65 -0.79 -3.16
C HIS A 96 18.41 0.10 -3.30
N VAL A 97 17.25 -0.40 -2.90
CA VAL A 97 15.98 0.33 -3.00
C VAL A 97 15.53 0.74 -1.60
N VAL A 98 15.49 2.04 -1.33
CA VAL A 98 15.15 2.59 -0.02
C VAL A 98 13.87 3.40 -0.15
N GLY A 99 12.80 2.98 0.52
CA GLY A 99 11.48 3.58 0.40
C GLY A 99 10.86 3.92 1.74
N ILE A 100 10.26 5.11 1.86
CA ILE A 100 9.51 5.52 3.05
C ILE A 100 8.02 5.66 2.78
N SER A 101 7.17 5.16 3.69
CA SER A 101 5.72 5.32 3.60
C SER A 101 5.17 4.75 2.29
N MET A 102 4.48 5.54 1.47
CA MET A 102 4.12 5.17 0.09
C MET A 102 5.35 4.70 -0.74
N GLY A 103 6.52 5.29 -0.52
CA GLY A 103 7.77 4.84 -1.15
C GLY A 103 8.20 3.44 -0.72
N GLY A 104 7.89 3.02 0.50
CA GLY A 104 8.09 1.63 0.94
C GLY A 104 7.13 0.66 0.26
N MET A 105 5.89 1.10 0.01
CA MET A 105 4.91 0.33 -0.78
C MET A 105 5.38 0.15 -2.22
N ILE A 106 5.95 1.20 -2.81
CA ILE A 106 6.55 1.16 -4.15
C ILE A 106 7.78 0.24 -4.14
N ALA A 107 8.61 0.26 -3.10
CA ALA A 107 9.77 -0.62 -2.96
C ALA A 107 9.38 -2.11 -2.89
N LEU A 108 8.30 -2.45 -2.17
CA LEU A 108 7.75 -3.81 -2.17
C LEU A 108 7.34 -4.26 -3.59
N GLU A 109 6.62 -3.41 -4.31
CA GLU A 109 6.20 -3.69 -5.69
C GLU A 109 7.39 -3.79 -6.65
N PHE A 110 8.41 -2.92 -6.49
CA PHE A 110 9.64 -2.97 -7.26
C PHE A 110 10.33 -4.33 -7.09
N ALA A 111 10.47 -4.78 -5.84
CA ALA A 111 11.13 -6.03 -5.50
C ALA A 111 10.40 -7.27 -6.05
N LEU A 112 9.07 -7.20 -6.19
CA LEU A 112 8.25 -8.25 -6.79
C LEU A 112 8.31 -8.25 -8.32
N LEU A 113 8.36 -7.06 -8.93
CA LEU A 113 8.38 -6.89 -10.38
C LEU A 113 9.74 -7.21 -11.00
N ALA A 114 10.83 -6.89 -10.29
CA ALA A 114 12.19 -7.00 -10.81
C ALA A 114 13.19 -7.43 -9.71
N PRO A 115 13.00 -8.60 -9.07
CA PRO A 115 13.85 -9.05 -7.97
C PRO A 115 15.33 -9.16 -8.34
N GLU A 116 15.65 -9.46 -9.61
CA GLU A 116 17.01 -9.52 -10.13
C GLU A 116 17.72 -8.17 -10.17
N ARG A 117 16.97 -7.07 -10.13
CA ARG A 117 17.47 -5.68 -10.14
C ARG A 117 17.72 -5.12 -8.73
N VAL A 118 17.44 -5.91 -7.70
CA VAL A 118 17.55 -5.49 -6.31
C VAL A 118 18.81 -6.08 -5.67
N ILE A 119 19.60 -5.24 -4.98
CA ILE A 119 20.70 -5.67 -4.11
C ILE A 119 20.19 -5.81 -2.67
N SER A 120 19.43 -4.82 -2.19
CA SER A 120 18.65 -4.90 -0.96
C SER A 120 17.43 -3.99 -1.03
N ILE A 121 16.45 -4.24 -0.17
CA ILE A 121 15.34 -3.32 0.09
C ILE A 121 15.39 -2.79 1.52
N THR A 122 15.13 -1.50 1.69
CA THR A 122 14.92 -0.88 3.01
C THR A 122 13.55 -0.23 3.05
N LEU A 123 12.73 -0.65 4.02
CA LEU A 123 11.35 -0.24 4.20
C LEU A 123 11.22 0.63 5.45
N LEU A 124 10.97 1.92 5.26
CA LEU A 124 10.81 2.88 6.35
C LEU A 124 9.34 3.21 6.54
N ALA A 125 8.81 3.08 7.76
CA ALA A 125 7.47 3.56 8.14
C ALA A 125 6.37 3.23 7.10
N THR A 126 6.24 1.95 6.71
CA THR A 126 5.36 1.52 5.60
C THR A 126 4.48 0.32 5.98
N HIS A 127 3.61 -0.11 5.06
CA HIS A 127 2.71 -1.24 5.25
C HIS A 127 2.50 -2.02 3.96
N ALA A 128 2.15 -3.31 4.07
CA ALA A 128 1.75 -4.15 2.94
C ALA A 128 0.26 -4.00 2.54
N GLY A 129 -0.49 -3.10 3.20
CA GLY A 129 -1.89 -2.82 2.90
C GLY A 129 -2.87 -3.64 3.74
N GLY A 130 -4.10 -3.79 3.26
CA GLY A 130 -5.17 -4.48 3.99
C GLY A 130 -5.73 -3.67 5.17
N LEU A 131 -6.38 -4.34 6.13
CA LEU A 131 -7.01 -3.65 7.28
C LEU A 131 -5.97 -2.99 8.19
N ALA A 132 -4.79 -3.60 8.34
CA ALA A 132 -3.68 -3.06 9.13
C ALA A 132 -3.06 -1.80 8.49
N GLY A 133 -3.10 -1.68 7.16
CA GLY A 133 -2.62 -0.51 6.43
C GLY A 133 -3.51 0.73 6.52
N ARG A 134 -4.60 0.70 7.29
CA ARG A 134 -5.42 1.91 7.50
C ARG A 134 -4.67 2.90 8.38
N ALA A 135 -4.48 4.11 7.84
CA ALA A 135 -3.89 5.21 8.58
C ALA A 135 -4.67 5.52 9.88
N PRO A 136 -4.01 5.85 10.99
CA PRO A 136 -4.66 6.34 12.20
C PRO A 136 -5.55 7.56 11.92
N PHE A 137 -6.64 7.70 12.68
CA PHE A 137 -7.55 8.86 12.53
C PHE A 137 -6.83 10.19 12.73
N VAL A 138 -5.88 10.25 13.66
CA VAL A 138 -5.01 11.42 13.88
C VAL A 138 -4.24 11.78 12.60
N GLY A 139 -3.67 10.79 11.92
CA GLY A 139 -2.96 10.99 10.66
C GLY A 139 -3.86 11.46 9.53
N ILE A 140 -5.03 10.83 9.36
CA ILE A 140 -6.05 11.24 8.37
C ILE A 140 -6.43 12.71 8.59
N ARG A 141 -6.67 13.11 9.84
CA ARG A 141 -7.00 14.50 10.19
C ARG A 141 -5.89 15.46 9.78
N HIS A 142 -4.63 15.13 10.05
CA HIS A 142 -3.50 15.98 9.66
C HIS A 142 -3.34 16.09 8.15
N ILE A 143 -3.49 15.00 7.40
CA ILE A 143 -3.44 14.99 5.93
C ILE A 143 -4.55 15.89 5.36
N LEU A 144 -5.80 15.72 5.81
CA LEU A 144 -6.92 16.53 5.34
C LEU A 144 -6.72 18.02 5.67
N ARG A 145 -6.21 18.34 6.86
CA ARG A 145 -5.87 19.72 7.24
C ARG A 145 -4.79 20.31 6.32
N SER A 146 -3.76 19.55 5.95
CA SER A 146 -2.71 20.01 5.04
C SER A 146 -3.22 20.39 3.65
N LEU A 147 -4.36 19.84 3.20
CA LEU A 147 -4.96 20.17 1.90
C LEU A 147 -5.70 21.51 1.90
N VAL A 148 -6.17 21.96 3.06
CA VAL A 148 -7.01 23.17 3.20
C VAL A 148 -6.26 24.37 3.76
N ILE A 149 -5.23 24.15 4.58
CA ILE A 149 -4.45 25.24 5.18
C ILE A 149 -3.72 26.02 4.08
N ARG A 150 -3.93 27.34 4.06
CA ARG A 150 -3.26 28.28 3.14
C ARG A 150 -2.11 29.04 3.80
N ASP A 151 -2.23 29.31 5.10
CA ASP A 151 -1.20 29.97 5.89
C ASP A 151 0.04 29.06 6.03
N GLU A 152 1.21 29.60 5.70
CA GLU A 152 2.45 28.83 5.65
C GLU A 152 2.87 28.33 7.04
N HIS A 153 2.72 29.17 8.07
CA HIS A 153 3.12 28.86 9.44
C HIS A 153 2.24 27.77 10.03
N LEU A 154 0.91 27.90 9.91
CA LEU A 154 -0.04 26.87 10.33
C LEU A 154 0.19 25.54 9.60
N LEU A 155 0.61 25.59 8.34
CA LEU A 155 0.90 24.38 7.59
C LEU A 155 2.18 23.70 8.06
N VAL A 156 3.23 24.48 8.35
CA VAL A 156 4.46 23.97 8.97
C VAL A 156 4.15 23.36 10.33
N GLU A 157 3.38 24.05 11.17
CA GLU A 157 2.97 23.55 12.49
C GLU A 157 2.17 22.24 12.42
N ASN A 158 1.25 22.16 11.45
CA ASN A 158 0.53 20.92 11.18
C ASN A 158 1.46 19.81 10.70
N SER A 159 2.47 20.14 9.88
CA SER A 159 3.47 19.18 9.37
C SER A 159 4.38 18.68 10.50
N LEU A 160 4.85 19.57 11.38
CA LEU A 160 5.68 19.19 12.53
C LEU A 160 4.92 18.22 13.44
N SER A 161 3.68 18.56 13.78
CA SER A 161 2.80 17.72 14.62
C SER A 161 2.45 16.39 13.96
N MET A 162 2.41 16.35 12.63
CA MET A 162 2.09 15.14 11.88
C MET A 162 3.29 14.19 11.77
N LEU A 163 4.49 14.74 11.59
CA LEU A 163 5.67 14.00 11.16
C LEU A 163 6.59 13.59 12.31
N TYR A 164 6.66 14.32 13.43
CA TYR A 164 7.72 14.09 14.44
C TYR A 164 7.14 13.68 15.79
N GLY A 165 7.92 12.91 16.56
CA GLY A 165 7.57 12.48 17.92
C GLY A 165 7.66 13.65 18.92
N PRO A 166 6.91 13.64 20.04
CA PRO A 166 6.96 14.68 21.06
C PRO A 166 8.37 14.95 21.57
N LYS A 167 9.18 13.91 21.81
CA LYS A 167 10.57 14.06 22.28
C LYS A 167 11.41 14.96 21.35
N THR A 168 11.22 14.84 20.05
CA THR A 168 11.90 15.69 19.05
C THR A 168 11.34 17.11 19.02
N LEU A 169 10.03 17.27 19.20
CA LEU A 169 9.37 18.56 19.19
C LEU A 169 9.56 19.35 20.50
N ASP A 170 9.79 18.67 21.61
CA ASP A 170 10.02 19.28 22.93
C ASP A 170 11.46 19.83 23.05
N ASP A 171 12.38 19.38 22.19
CA ASP A 171 13.72 19.96 22.04
C ASP A 171 13.65 21.25 21.20
N PRO A 172 13.93 22.44 21.78
CA PRO A 172 13.77 23.72 21.09
C PRO A 172 14.65 23.87 19.85
N GLU A 173 15.88 23.36 19.88
CA GLU A 173 16.84 23.50 18.78
C GLU A 173 16.50 22.56 17.63
N LYS A 174 16.11 21.31 17.94
CA LYS A 174 15.61 20.39 16.92
C LYS A 174 14.32 20.90 16.29
N ARG A 175 13.36 21.34 17.11
CA ARG A 175 12.11 21.91 16.63
C ARG A 175 12.34 23.10 15.72
N LYS A 176 13.22 24.04 16.11
CA LYS A 176 13.59 25.20 15.29
C LYS A 176 14.25 24.79 13.97
N THR A 177 15.13 23.80 13.99
CA THR A 177 15.78 23.26 12.77
C THR A 177 14.76 22.66 11.82
N LEU A 178 13.86 21.81 12.33
CA LEU A 178 12.80 21.19 11.54
C LEU A 178 11.81 22.23 11.00
N TYR A 179 11.45 23.22 11.82
CA TYR A 179 10.60 24.33 11.39
C TYR A 179 11.22 25.10 10.22
N ASN A 180 12.50 25.46 10.33
CA ASN A 180 13.24 26.17 9.29
C ASN A 180 13.33 25.35 8.00
N PHE A 181 13.55 24.03 8.12
CA PHE A 181 13.50 23.13 6.98
C PHE A 181 12.12 23.14 6.30
N HIS A 182 11.04 22.96 7.06
CA HIS A 182 9.70 22.88 6.51
C HIS A 182 9.18 24.21 5.95
N ILE A 183 9.48 25.35 6.58
CA ILE A 183 9.05 26.65 6.06
C ILE A 183 9.74 26.96 4.72
N GLN A 184 11.03 26.64 4.57
CA GLN A 184 11.73 26.79 3.30
C GLN A 184 11.11 25.91 2.20
N ARG A 185 10.74 24.69 2.54
CA ARG A 185 10.03 23.80 1.61
C ARG A 185 8.64 24.29 1.27
N VAL A 186 7.87 24.80 2.23
CA VAL A 186 6.54 25.36 1.95
C VAL A 186 6.62 26.53 0.98
N LYS A 187 7.67 27.35 1.07
CA LYS A 187 7.93 28.50 0.18
C LYS A 187 8.42 28.11 -1.21
N THR A 188 9.24 27.07 -1.32
CA THR A 188 9.87 26.66 -2.58
C THR A 188 9.17 25.51 -3.31
N ARG A 189 8.26 24.79 -2.64
CA ARG A 189 7.56 23.64 -3.24
C ARG A 189 6.68 24.05 -4.40
N ILE A 190 6.61 23.15 -5.37
CA ILE A 190 5.54 23.15 -6.37
C ILE A 190 4.34 22.44 -5.75
N ARG A 191 3.20 23.14 -5.64
CA ARG A 191 1.97 22.54 -5.14
C ARG A 191 1.53 21.41 -6.08
N PRO A 192 1.26 20.20 -5.55
CA PRO A 192 0.77 19.10 -6.36
C PRO A 192 -0.56 19.46 -7.03
N GLN A 193 -0.75 19.01 -8.28
CA GLN A 193 -2.01 19.16 -8.98
C GLN A 193 -3.09 18.27 -8.35
N VAL A 194 -4.36 18.67 -8.46
CA VAL A 194 -5.50 17.93 -7.86
C VAL A 194 -5.51 16.45 -8.31
N ILE A 195 -5.21 16.18 -9.57
CA ILE A 195 -5.14 14.82 -10.10
C ILE A 195 -4.01 14.00 -9.47
N GLY A 196 -2.84 14.62 -9.24
CA GLY A 196 -1.72 13.99 -8.53
C GLY A 196 -2.08 13.70 -7.08
N ILE A 197 -2.80 14.62 -6.42
CA ILE A 197 -3.28 14.42 -5.05
C ILE A 197 -4.22 13.22 -4.96
N LEU A 198 -5.27 13.23 -5.79
CA LEU A 198 -6.24 12.14 -5.82
C LEU A 198 -5.57 10.81 -6.18
N GLY A 199 -4.69 10.82 -7.17
CA GLY A 199 -3.93 9.65 -7.62
C GLY A 199 -3.10 9.04 -6.50
N HIS A 200 -2.31 9.84 -5.80
CA HIS A 200 -1.50 9.39 -4.66
C HIS A 200 -2.36 8.82 -3.51
N VAL A 201 -3.44 9.51 -3.13
CA VAL A 201 -4.35 9.05 -2.06
C VAL A 201 -5.00 7.71 -2.43
N LEU A 202 -5.46 7.58 -3.68
CA LEU A 202 -6.04 6.33 -4.17
C LEU A 202 -4.98 5.21 -4.28
N ALA A 203 -3.75 5.53 -4.68
CA ALA A 203 -2.66 4.56 -4.75
C ALA A 203 -2.34 3.98 -3.37
N VAL A 204 -2.21 4.81 -2.34
CA VAL A 204 -2.00 4.37 -0.96
C VAL A 204 -3.20 3.57 -0.45
N HIS A 205 -4.42 4.07 -0.65
CA HIS A 205 -5.63 3.41 -0.18
C HIS A 205 -5.84 2.02 -0.81
N ARG A 206 -5.49 1.87 -2.09
CA ARG A 206 -5.65 0.62 -2.85
C ARG A 206 -4.41 -0.28 -2.79
N HIS A 207 -3.32 0.17 -2.18
CA HIS A 207 -2.10 -0.62 -2.10
C HIS A 207 -2.35 -1.92 -1.32
N TYR A 208 -1.89 -3.03 -1.89
CA TYR A 208 -1.97 -4.32 -1.25
C TYR A 208 -0.91 -5.26 -1.82
N VAL A 209 -0.01 -5.71 -0.97
CA VAL A 209 0.92 -6.81 -1.22
C VAL A 209 0.48 -7.98 -0.34
N SER A 210 0.21 -9.12 -0.97
CA SER A 210 -0.31 -10.28 -0.25
C SER A 210 0.75 -10.93 0.64
N TYR A 211 0.34 -11.75 1.62
CA TYR A 211 1.28 -12.59 2.37
C TYR A 211 2.09 -13.51 1.45
N ALA A 212 1.48 -14.02 0.38
CA ALA A 212 2.16 -14.85 -0.62
C ALA A 212 3.29 -14.07 -1.30
N ASP A 213 3.03 -12.81 -1.65
CA ASP A 213 4.03 -11.94 -2.28
C ASP A 213 5.12 -11.53 -1.29
N LEU A 214 4.79 -11.23 -0.03
CA LEU A 214 5.80 -11.01 1.01
C LEU A 214 6.69 -12.25 1.21
N LEU A 215 6.15 -13.47 1.10
CA LEU A 215 6.94 -14.70 1.12
C LEU A 215 7.85 -14.81 -0.12
N LYS A 216 7.44 -14.34 -1.30
CA LYS A 216 8.37 -14.28 -2.46
C LYS A 216 9.57 -13.40 -2.14
N ILE A 217 9.36 -12.28 -1.45
CA ILE A 217 10.45 -11.40 -1.00
C ILE A 217 11.37 -12.11 0.01
N ARG A 218 10.82 -12.89 0.95
CA ARG A 218 11.61 -13.69 1.92
C ARG A 218 12.66 -14.62 1.27
N TYR A 219 12.29 -15.21 0.14
CA TYR A 219 13.11 -16.17 -0.58
C TYR A 219 13.83 -15.55 -1.80
N SER A 220 13.79 -14.22 -1.93
CA SER A 220 14.52 -13.52 -2.97
C SER A 220 16.01 -13.43 -2.65
N PRO A 221 16.90 -13.27 -3.66
CA PRO A 221 18.35 -13.29 -3.48
C PRO A 221 18.92 -11.97 -2.94
N PHE A 222 18.09 -11.12 -2.34
CA PHE A 222 18.47 -9.80 -1.83
C PHE A 222 18.08 -9.65 -0.37
N ASP A 223 18.81 -8.80 0.36
CA ASP A 223 18.53 -8.54 1.76
C ASP A 223 17.38 -7.54 1.96
N CYS A 224 16.69 -7.65 3.10
CA CYS A 224 15.63 -6.74 3.50
C CYS A 224 15.93 -6.14 4.88
N LEU A 225 15.65 -4.85 5.02
CA LEU A 225 15.72 -4.10 6.27
C LEU A 225 14.42 -3.34 6.47
N ILE A 226 13.90 -3.35 7.69
CA ILE A 226 12.75 -2.54 8.08
C ILE A 226 13.18 -1.57 9.18
N MET A 227 12.79 -0.30 9.05
CA MET A 227 12.99 0.72 10.08
C MET A 227 11.66 1.39 10.41
N VAL A 228 11.36 1.53 11.70
CA VAL A 228 10.05 2.03 12.16
C VAL A 228 10.21 3.00 13.33
N GLY A 229 9.49 4.11 13.30
CA GLY A 229 9.36 5.02 14.45
C GLY A 229 8.24 4.55 15.38
N THR A 230 8.51 4.52 16.69
CA THR A 230 7.54 3.99 17.67
C THR A 230 6.39 4.95 17.98
N GLU A 231 6.47 6.20 17.51
CA GLU A 231 5.47 7.25 17.72
C GLU A 231 4.89 7.78 16.39
N ASP A 232 4.96 6.97 15.33
CA ASP A 232 4.42 7.30 14.01
C ASP A 232 2.88 7.49 14.03
N ARG A 233 2.44 8.67 13.61
CA ARG A 233 1.02 9.09 13.59
C ARG A 233 0.32 8.82 12.26
N LEU A 234 1.06 8.43 11.22
CA LEU A 234 0.56 8.18 9.86
C LEU A 234 0.51 6.69 9.53
N VAL A 235 1.49 5.92 9.97
CA VAL A 235 1.57 4.47 9.75
C VAL A 235 1.79 3.79 11.08
N ARG A 236 0.90 2.86 11.44
CA ARG A 236 1.03 2.14 12.72
C ARG A 236 2.22 1.18 12.66
N GLU A 237 3.05 1.17 13.70
CA GLU A 237 4.26 0.34 13.76
C GLU A 237 3.98 -1.17 13.64
N GLU A 238 2.76 -1.62 13.96
CA GLU A 238 2.38 -3.03 13.84
C GLU A 238 2.46 -3.55 12.40
N ASN A 239 2.34 -2.66 11.41
CA ASN A 239 2.56 -3.00 10.01
C ASN A 239 3.99 -3.48 9.76
N SER A 240 4.98 -2.85 10.39
CA SER A 240 6.38 -3.28 10.32
C SER A 240 6.57 -4.67 10.93
N TYR A 241 5.85 -5.01 12.01
CA TYR A 241 5.89 -6.36 12.58
C TYR A 241 5.26 -7.41 11.66
N ILE A 242 4.17 -7.08 10.98
CA ILE A 242 3.54 -7.97 10.01
C ILE A 242 4.50 -8.29 8.86
N ILE A 243 5.12 -7.26 8.28
CA ILE A 243 6.10 -7.42 7.21
C ILE A 243 7.31 -8.22 7.74
N GLN A 244 7.86 -7.84 8.90
CA GLN A 244 9.02 -8.49 9.51
C GLN A 244 8.80 -9.97 9.76
N ARG A 245 7.65 -10.35 10.35
CA ARG A 245 7.34 -11.77 10.63
C ARG A 245 7.20 -12.59 9.36
N THR A 246 6.65 -11.97 8.31
CA THR A 246 6.44 -12.66 7.03
C THR A 246 7.75 -12.81 6.25
N ILE A 247 8.51 -11.72 6.09
CA ILE A 247 9.78 -11.70 5.34
C ILE A 247 10.92 -12.35 6.13
N GLY A 248 10.91 -12.27 7.46
CA GLY A 248 11.97 -12.79 8.33
C GLY A 248 13.25 -11.95 8.28
N CYS A 249 13.12 -10.63 8.14
CA CYS A 249 14.23 -9.71 7.94
C CYS A 249 14.60 -8.90 9.20
N ARG A 250 15.72 -8.17 9.15
CA ARG A 250 16.15 -7.27 10.24
C ARG A 250 15.13 -6.14 10.39
N LEU A 251 14.78 -5.85 11.65
CA LEU A 251 13.90 -4.75 12.03
C LEU A 251 14.60 -3.87 13.06
N VAL A 252 14.68 -2.57 12.78
CA VAL A 252 15.22 -1.56 13.67
C VAL A 252 14.08 -0.66 14.12
N LYS A 253 13.88 -0.59 15.44
CA LYS A 253 12.96 0.36 16.05
C LYS A 253 13.71 1.64 16.39
N LEU A 254 13.14 2.77 15.99
CA LEU A 254 13.63 4.10 16.29
C LEU A 254 12.74 4.65 17.40
N GLU A 255 13.20 4.49 18.63
CA GLU A 255 12.42 4.85 19.82
C GLU A 255 12.14 6.36 19.86
N HIS A 256 10.87 6.71 20.11
CA HIS A 256 10.36 8.09 20.14
C HIS A 256 10.40 8.85 18.81
N ALA A 257 10.63 8.15 17.70
CA ALA A 257 10.60 8.75 16.39
C ALA A 257 9.19 8.72 15.80
N GLY A 258 8.83 9.77 15.07
CA GLY A 258 7.59 9.88 14.31
C GLY A 258 7.69 9.28 12.91
N HIS A 259 6.91 9.81 11.98
CA HIS A 259 6.89 9.41 10.57
C HIS A 259 8.04 10.02 9.74
N GLY A 260 8.53 11.19 10.13
CA GLY A 260 9.53 12.01 9.43
C GLY A 260 10.96 11.48 9.57
N LEU A 261 11.11 10.15 9.58
CA LEU A 261 12.34 9.42 9.88
C LEU A 261 13.59 9.95 9.16
N PRO A 262 13.57 10.26 7.83
CA PRO A 262 14.77 10.67 7.10
C PRO A 262 15.40 11.94 7.67
N GLY A 263 14.59 12.85 8.23
CA GLY A 263 15.07 14.05 8.90
C GLY A 263 15.24 13.87 10.42
N GLU A 264 14.35 13.12 11.07
CA GLU A 264 14.34 12.96 12.54
C GLU A 264 15.47 12.08 13.07
N CYS A 265 15.74 10.96 12.37
CA CYS A 265 16.72 9.94 12.73
C CYS A 265 17.77 9.78 11.62
N ALA A 266 18.18 10.90 11.02
CA ALA A 266 19.05 10.91 9.85
C ALA A 266 20.34 10.12 10.07
N LYS A 267 20.98 10.30 11.23
CA LYS A 267 22.23 9.63 11.58
C LYS A 267 22.04 8.12 11.68
N GLU A 268 21.05 7.69 12.45
CA GLU A 268 20.76 6.28 12.69
C GLU A 268 20.38 5.55 11.39
N ILE A 269 19.60 6.21 10.51
CA ILE A 269 19.26 5.69 9.18
C ILE A 269 20.51 5.55 8.33
N ASN A 270 21.34 6.59 8.25
CA ASN A 270 22.54 6.60 7.43
C ASN A 270 23.54 5.51 7.87
N GLU A 271 23.76 5.38 9.18
CA GLU A 271 24.64 4.35 9.75
C GLU A 271 24.10 2.94 9.53
N THR A 272 22.78 2.73 9.70
CA THR A 272 22.18 1.40 9.48
C THR A 272 22.20 0.99 8.00
N LEU A 273 21.97 1.95 7.09
CA LEU A 273 22.08 1.70 5.66
C LEU A 273 23.52 1.38 5.25
N LEU A 274 24.50 2.12 5.79
CA LEU A 274 25.92 1.88 5.53
C LEU A 274 26.33 0.47 5.98
N ASP A 275 25.97 0.09 7.21
CA ASP A 275 26.21 -1.25 7.78
C ASP A 275 25.59 -2.36 6.90
N LEU A 276 24.34 -2.17 6.45
CA LEU A 276 23.70 -3.11 5.51
C LEU A 276 24.50 -3.24 4.21
N PHE A 277 24.84 -2.12 3.57
CA PHE A 277 25.53 -2.12 2.27
C PHE A 277 26.94 -2.70 2.36
N GLU A 278 27.66 -2.42 3.45
CA GLU A 278 28.97 -3.01 3.74
C GLU A 278 28.89 -4.50 4.01
N SER A 279 27.90 -4.95 4.78
CA SER A 279 27.70 -6.38 5.06
C SER A 279 27.42 -7.19 3.80
N ILE A 280 26.67 -6.64 2.84
CA ILE A 280 26.37 -7.30 1.55
C ILE A 280 27.60 -7.34 0.64
N ARG A 281 28.43 -6.30 0.67
CA ARG A 281 29.65 -6.22 -0.15
C ARG A 281 30.75 -7.14 0.36
N THR A 282 30.84 -7.33 1.68
CA THR A 282 31.86 -8.18 2.33
C THR A 282 31.47 -9.64 2.40
N ASN A 283 30.18 -9.96 2.54
CA ASN A 283 29.70 -11.32 2.43
C ASN A 283 29.56 -11.71 0.96
N ASP A 284 30.20 -12.81 0.56
CA ASP A 284 30.00 -13.42 -0.76
C ASP A 284 28.53 -13.88 -0.87
N SER A 285 27.69 -13.02 -1.44
CA SER A 285 26.25 -13.21 -1.65
C SER A 285 25.91 -14.42 -2.53
N SER A 286 26.92 -15.14 -3.05
CA SER A 286 26.75 -16.46 -3.66
C SER A 286 26.29 -17.55 -2.67
N LYS A 287 26.31 -17.32 -1.35
CA LYS A 287 26.10 -18.39 -0.36
C LYS A 287 24.72 -18.61 0.24
N LEU A 288 23.67 -17.84 -0.06
CA LEU A 288 22.30 -18.23 0.33
C LEU A 288 21.27 -17.83 -0.74
N LYS A 289 21.25 -18.54 -1.87
CA LYS A 289 19.96 -18.77 -2.53
C LYS A 289 19.11 -19.56 -1.55
N ARG A 290 18.24 -18.87 -0.81
CA ARG A 290 17.18 -19.54 -0.04
C ARG A 290 16.16 -20.02 -1.07
N GLU A 291 16.34 -21.24 -1.59
CA GLU A 291 15.29 -21.85 -2.39
C GLU A 291 14.00 -21.86 -1.57
N VAL A 292 12.90 -21.38 -2.16
CA VAL A 292 11.57 -21.50 -1.56
C VAL A 292 11.34 -23.00 -1.33
N PRO A 293 11.22 -23.49 -0.08
CA PRO A 293 10.96 -24.91 0.13
C PRO A 293 9.61 -25.30 -0.52
N GLU A 294 9.48 -26.51 -1.05
CA GLU A 294 8.28 -26.97 -1.79
C GLU A 294 6.97 -26.81 -0.99
N GLU A 295 7.06 -26.98 0.33
CA GLU A 295 5.97 -26.72 1.28
C GLU A 295 5.44 -25.26 1.19
N TYR A 296 6.33 -24.28 1.10
CA TYR A 296 5.96 -22.87 0.94
C TYR A 296 5.51 -22.54 -0.48
N LYS A 297 5.97 -23.25 -1.53
CA LYS A 297 5.45 -23.06 -2.89
C LYS A 297 3.96 -23.42 -2.95
N THR A 298 3.56 -24.48 -2.24
CA THR A 298 2.16 -24.88 -2.11
C THR A 298 1.35 -23.86 -1.30
N GLU A 299 1.92 -23.34 -0.22
CA GLU A 299 1.32 -22.28 0.61
C GLU A 299 1.13 -20.96 -0.16
N ILE A 300 2.16 -20.49 -0.88
CA ILE A 300 2.11 -19.31 -1.74
C ILE A 300 1.03 -19.50 -2.80
N LYS A 301 0.98 -20.65 -3.49
CA LYS A 301 -0.04 -20.95 -4.50
C LYS A 301 -1.46 -20.95 -3.91
N ALA A 302 -1.63 -21.47 -2.70
CA ALA A 302 -2.91 -21.46 -2.00
C ALA A 302 -3.33 -20.05 -1.56
N LEU A 303 -2.39 -19.26 -1.04
CA LEU A 303 -2.61 -17.87 -0.64
C LEU A 303 -2.87 -16.97 -1.85
N GLU A 304 -2.23 -17.20 -2.99
CA GLU A 304 -2.51 -16.53 -4.27
C GLU A 304 -3.93 -16.81 -4.74
N GLN A 305 -4.38 -18.07 -4.69
CA GLN A 305 -5.77 -18.44 -4.99
C GLN A 305 -6.76 -17.77 -4.01
N CYS A 306 -6.41 -17.66 -2.73
CA CYS A 306 -7.22 -16.93 -1.73
C CYS A 306 -7.24 -15.41 -1.98
N CYS A 307 -6.12 -14.80 -2.37
CA CYS A 307 -6.03 -13.36 -2.62
C CYS A 307 -6.76 -12.96 -3.91
N GLN A 308 -6.67 -13.77 -4.96
CA GLN A 308 -7.49 -13.61 -6.16
C GLN A 308 -8.97 -13.65 -5.81
N HIS A 309 -9.39 -14.54 -4.90
CA HIS A 309 -10.76 -14.61 -4.41
C HIS A 309 -11.19 -13.32 -3.68
N ARG A 310 -10.35 -12.74 -2.81
CA ARG A 310 -10.64 -11.48 -2.10
C ARG A 310 -10.82 -10.29 -3.03
N THR A 311 -9.90 -10.11 -3.99
CA THR A 311 -9.98 -9.03 -5.00
C THR A 311 -11.19 -9.21 -5.91
N HIS A 312 -11.54 -10.46 -6.23
CA HIS A 312 -12.73 -10.81 -6.99
C HIS A 312 -14.04 -10.61 -6.20
N CYS A 313 -14.14 -10.87 -4.90
CA CYS A 313 -15.39 -10.53 -4.19
C CYS A 313 -15.50 -9.00 -3.93
N LEU A 314 -14.40 -8.28 -3.64
CA LEU A 314 -14.44 -6.83 -3.33
C LEU A 314 -14.81 -5.93 -4.54
N ILE A 315 -14.22 -6.18 -5.71
CA ILE A 315 -14.51 -5.41 -6.94
C ILE A 315 -15.94 -5.66 -7.42
N TYR A 316 -16.43 -6.89 -7.25
CA TYR A 316 -17.71 -7.33 -7.81
C TYR A 316 -18.90 -7.07 -6.88
N ASP A 317 -18.69 -6.96 -5.55
CA ASP A 317 -19.71 -6.51 -4.58
C ASP A 317 -20.08 -5.04 -4.78
N MET A 318 -19.09 -4.17 -5.00
CA MET A 318 -19.32 -2.74 -5.27
C MET A 318 -20.00 -2.52 -6.62
N LEU A 319 -19.53 -3.18 -7.69
CA LEU A 319 -20.12 -3.05 -9.02
C LEU A 319 -21.55 -3.63 -9.10
N GLY A 320 -21.85 -4.70 -8.37
CA GLY A 320 -23.20 -5.26 -8.29
C GLY A 320 -24.19 -4.32 -7.60
N LEU A 321 -23.77 -3.71 -6.48
CA LEU A 321 -24.56 -2.75 -5.73
C LEU A 321 -24.78 -1.45 -6.54
N ILE A 322 -23.75 -0.94 -7.19
CA ILE A 322 -23.80 0.26 -8.03
C ILE A 322 -24.64 0.01 -9.30
N ASN A 323 -24.48 -1.12 -9.98
CA ASN A 323 -25.24 -1.36 -11.21
C ASN A 323 -26.73 -1.66 -10.96
N GLY A 324 -27.08 -2.27 -9.82
CA GLY A 324 -28.48 -2.58 -9.49
C GLY A 324 -29.24 -1.40 -8.89
N ILE A 325 -28.68 -0.79 -7.84
CA ILE A 325 -29.39 0.24 -7.07
C ILE A 325 -29.36 1.58 -7.79
N PHE A 326 -28.21 1.96 -8.35
CA PHE A 326 -28.02 3.29 -8.94
C PHE A 326 -28.76 3.43 -10.28
N LEU A 327 -28.77 2.38 -11.10
CA LEU A 327 -29.53 2.37 -12.36
C LEU A 327 -31.05 2.39 -12.09
N GLY A 328 -31.50 1.65 -11.07
CA GLY A 328 -32.90 1.70 -10.61
C GLY A 328 -33.29 3.07 -10.05
N LEU A 329 -32.41 3.73 -9.28
CA LEU A 329 -32.65 5.07 -8.74
C LEU A 329 -32.67 6.15 -9.83
N ILE A 330 -31.73 6.10 -10.78
CA ILE A 330 -31.66 7.03 -11.91
C ILE A 330 -32.93 6.91 -12.76
N LEU A 331 -33.33 5.68 -13.07
CA LEU A 331 -34.55 5.44 -13.85
C LEU A 331 -35.79 5.93 -13.09
N TYR A 332 -35.87 5.69 -11.78
CA TYR A 332 -36.95 6.20 -10.93
C TYR A 332 -37.01 7.74 -10.89
N ILE A 333 -35.86 8.41 -10.74
CA ILE A 333 -35.76 9.88 -10.75
C ILE A 333 -36.18 10.45 -12.10
N LEU A 334 -35.69 9.87 -13.21
CA LEU A 334 -36.07 10.28 -14.57
C LEU A 334 -37.59 10.14 -14.79
N LEU A 335 -38.18 9.03 -14.34
CA LEU A 335 -39.63 8.80 -14.44
C LEU A 335 -40.46 9.80 -13.62
N THR A 336 -39.92 10.25 -12.48
CA THR A 336 -40.57 11.26 -11.62
C THR A 336 -40.50 12.65 -12.26
N ILE A 337 -39.40 12.96 -12.96
CA ILE A 337 -39.20 14.24 -13.67
C ILE A 337 -40.09 14.35 -14.92
N PHE A 338 -40.32 13.24 -15.65
CA PHE A 338 -41.08 13.25 -16.91
C PHE A 338 -42.60 13.04 -16.79
N GLY A 339 -43.16 12.91 -15.58
CA GLY A 339 -44.61 13.02 -15.35
C GLY A 339 -45.51 12.01 -16.07
N LEU A 340 -45.04 10.78 -16.28
CA LEU A 340 -45.80 9.73 -16.98
C LEU A 340 -47.03 9.27 -16.17
N THR A 341 -48.17 9.05 -16.84
CA THR A 341 -49.44 8.67 -16.21
C THR A 341 -49.49 7.18 -15.84
N ARG A 342 -50.29 6.83 -14.80
CA ARG A 342 -50.41 5.47 -14.20
C ARG A 342 -50.62 4.32 -15.19
N GLY A 343 -51.24 4.56 -16.35
CA GLY A 343 -51.52 3.52 -17.36
C GLY A 343 -50.31 3.10 -18.21
N GLN A 344 -49.37 4.03 -18.48
CA GLN A 344 -48.14 3.75 -19.25
C GLN A 344 -47.06 3.07 -18.38
N LEU A 345 -47.18 3.20 -17.06
CA LEU A 345 -46.23 2.67 -16.08
C LEU A 345 -46.35 1.15 -15.85
N ALA A 346 -47.50 0.52 -16.12
CA ALA A 346 -47.74 -0.89 -15.77
C ALA A 346 -46.80 -1.89 -16.48
N GLY A 347 -46.58 -1.73 -17.79
CA GLY A 347 -45.61 -2.55 -18.54
C GLY A 347 -44.14 -2.23 -18.22
N MET A 348 -43.86 -1.00 -17.76
CA MET A 348 -42.52 -0.57 -17.39
C MET A 348 -42.13 -0.97 -15.96
N PHE A 349 -43.08 -1.04 -15.02
CA PHE A 349 -42.86 -1.60 -13.68
C PHE A 349 -42.43 -3.06 -13.77
N PHE A 350 -43.04 -3.84 -14.67
CA PHE A 350 -42.60 -5.21 -14.95
C PHE A 350 -41.13 -5.26 -15.42
N THR A 351 -40.69 -4.28 -16.21
CA THR A 351 -39.30 -4.20 -16.72
C THR A 351 -38.32 -3.84 -15.61
N ILE A 352 -38.66 -2.90 -14.73
CA ILE A 352 -37.84 -2.51 -13.57
C ILE A 352 -37.75 -3.66 -12.57
N GLU A 353 -38.87 -4.30 -12.25
CA GLU A 353 -38.93 -5.47 -11.36
C GLU A 353 -38.12 -6.64 -11.95
N THR A 354 -38.18 -6.86 -13.26
CA THR A 354 -37.37 -7.87 -13.95
C THR A 354 -35.86 -7.55 -13.88
N VAL A 355 -35.46 -6.29 -14.08
CA VAL A 355 -34.05 -5.87 -13.96
C VAL A 355 -33.55 -6.02 -12.51
N ILE A 356 -34.36 -5.65 -11.52
CA ILE A 356 -34.05 -5.86 -10.09
C ILE A 356 -33.93 -7.35 -9.80
N LEU A 357 -34.87 -8.18 -10.26
CA LEU A 357 -34.88 -9.63 -10.06
C LEU A 357 -33.66 -10.31 -10.71
N ILE A 358 -33.30 -9.93 -11.94
CA ILE A 358 -32.08 -10.40 -12.62
C ILE A 358 -30.84 -9.97 -11.84
N GLY A 359 -30.82 -8.74 -11.31
CA GLY A 359 -29.76 -8.26 -10.41
C GLY A 359 -29.64 -9.11 -9.14
N CYS A 360 -30.76 -9.41 -8.48
CA CYS A 360 -30.83 -10.26 -7.29
C CYS A 360 -30.40 -11.70 -7.58
N LEU A 361 -30.88 -12.33 -8.65
CA LEU A 361 -30.52 -13.70 -9.05
C LEU A 361 -29.03 -13.82 -9.40
N ASN A 362 -28.48 -12.83 -10.10
CA ASN A 362 -27.04 -12.76 -10.36
C ASN A 362 -26.24 -12.56 -9.06
N GLY A 363 -26.74 -11.75 -8.12
CA GLY A 363 -26.18 -11.60 -6.78
C GLY A 363 -26.14 -12.92 -6.01
N VAL A 364 -27.25 -13.66 -5.97
CA VAL A 364 -27.36 -14.97 -5.29
C VAL A 364 -26.43 -16.01 -5.92
N ARG A 365 -26.43 -16.14 -7.25
CA ARG A 365 -25.53 -17.08 -7.96
C ARG A 365 -24.06 -16.77 -7.69
N ARG A 366 -23.71 -15.49 -7.51
CA ARG A 366 -22.34 -15.05 -7.16
C ARG A 366 -22.01 -15.29 -5.70
N ALA A 367 -22.95 -15.06 -4.78
CA ALA A 367 -22.80 -15.39 -3.36
C ALA A 367 -22.51 -16.89 -3.15
N ILE A 368 -23.25 -17.78 -3.86
CA ILE A 368 -23.01 -19.23 -3.83
C ILE A 368 -21.58 -19.57 -4.29
N LYS A 369 -21.07 -18.92 -5.36
CA LYS A 369 -19.68 -19.10 -5.81
C LYS A 369 -18.66 -18.59 -4.80
N CYS A 370 -18.88 -17.42 -4.16
CA CYS A 370 -17.97 -16.93 -3.13
C CYS A 370 -17.97 -17.89 -1.90
N VAL A 371 -19.13 -18.40 -1.47
CA VAL A 371 -19.24 -19.40 -0.39
C VAL A 371 -18.53 -20.71 -0.73
N TYR A 372 -18.68 -21.20 -1.97
CA TYR A 372 -17.99 -22.41 -2.44
C TYR A 372 -16.46 -22.24 -2.43
N HIS A 373 -15.94 -21.12 -2.95
CA HIS A 373 -14.49 -20.85 -2.93
C HIS A 373 -13.95 -20.62 -1.51
N ALA A 374 -14.70 -19.92 -0.65
CA ALA A 374 -14.34 -19.75 0.76
C ALA A 374 -14.34 -21.10 1.50
N PHE A 375 -15.29 -21.99 1.23
CA PHE A 375 -15.32 -23.34 1.78
C PHE A 375 -14.08 -24.14 1.37
N HIS A 376 -13.73 -24.12 0.08
CA HIS A 376 -12.53 -24.81 -0.42
C HIS A 376 -11.24 -24.24 0.14
N ALA A 377 -11.11 -22.91 0.24
CA ALA A 377 -9.97 -22.25 0.86
C ALA A 377 -9.85 -22.63 2.34
N ARG A 378 -10.96 -22.64 3.10
CA ARG A 378 -10.98 -23.01 4.52
C ARG A 378 -10.61 -24.48 4.71
N HIS A 379 -11.17 -25.37 3.90
CA HIS A 379 -10.87 -26.80 3.95
C HIS A 379 -9.42 -27.08 3.57
N PHE A 380 -8.85 -26.34 2.61
CA PHE A 380 -7.43 -26.46 2.24
C PHE A 380 -6.52 -26.01 3.38
N VAL A 381 -6.80 -24.84 3.98
CA VAL A 381 -6.06 -24.31 5.14
C VAL A 381 -6.13 -25.26 6.34
N GLN A 382 -7.29 -25.87 6.61
CA GLN A 382 -7.45 -26.88 7.66
C GLN A 382 -6.70 -28.18 7.35
N LYS A 383 -6.70 -28.64 6.09
CA LYS A 383 -6.04 -29.87 5.66
C LYS A 383 -4.51 -29.76 5.65
N HIS A 384 -3.96 -28.56 5.46
CA HIS A 384 -2.51 -28.36 5.30
C HIS A 384 -1.88 -27.58 6.46
N GLN A 385 -2.65 -27.32 7.52
CA GLN A 385 -2.20 -26.84 8.82
C GLN A 385 -1.13 -25.76 8.67
N LEU A 386 -1.48 -24.62 8.04
CA LEU A 386 -0.58 -23.47 7.80
C LEU A 386 0.38 -23.32 8.99
N LEU A 387 1.64 -23.70 8.78
CA LEU A 387 2.70 -23.64 9.78
C LEU A 387 3.16 -22.18 9.92
N LEU A 388 2.28 -21.31 10.40
CA LEU A 388 2.66 -19.96 10.78
C LEU A 388 3.34 -19.89 12.16
N ASP A 389 3.65 -21.03 12.77
CA ASP A 389 4.55 -21.11 13.93
C ASP A 389 5.56 -22.26 13.77
N ARG A 390 6.77 -21.91 13.32
CA ARG A 390 8.05 -22.51 13.73
C ARG A 390 9.20 -21.70 13.13
N ALA A 391 9.52 -20.59 13.78
CA ALA A 391 10.80 -19.92 13.57
C ALA A 391 11.29 -19.27 14.88
N ALA A 392 11.50 -20.10 15.90
CA ALA A 392 12.42 -19.82 16.99
C ALA A 392 12.74 -21.13 17.71
N HIS A 393 13.74 -21.86 17.23
CA HIS A 393 14.67 -22.66 18.06
C HIS A 393 15.78 -23.20 17.16
N HIS A 394 16.91 -22.51 17.13
CA HIS A 394 18.25 -23.01 17.51
C HIS A 394 19.24 -21.84 17.30
N GLY A 395 19.94 -21.32 18.32
CA GLY A 395 20.09 -21.87 19.67
C GLY A 395 20.49 -20.85 20.75
N GLY A 396 20.28 -21.31 21.98
CA GLY A 396 20.85 -20.75 23.20
C GLY A 396 19.81 -20.30 24.23
N ILE A 397 19.67 -21.09 25.30
CA ILE A 397 18.97 -20.83 26.57
C ILE A 397 17.53 -21.38 26.63
N GLY A 398 17.37 -22.40 27.47
CA GLY A 398 16.13 -23.10 27.73
C GLY A 398 15.12 -22.23 28.47
N VAL A 399 13.93 -22.12 27.88
CA VAL A 399 12.69 -21.72 28.52
C VAL A 399 11.63 -22.67 27.98
N ALA A 400 10.91 -23.35 28.86
CA ALA A 400 9.86 -24.29 28.48
C ALA A 400 8.79 -23.58 27.63
N LEU A 401 8.47 -24.17 26.47
CA LEU A 401 7.44 -23.67 25.55
C LEU A 401 6.06 -23.82 26.19
N PRO A 402 5.23 -22.75 26.21
CA PRO A 402 3.83 -22.89 26.60
C PRO A 402 3.03 -23.63 25.50
N GLU A 403 1.98 -24.31 25.95
CA GLU A 403 1.07 -25.14 25.16
C GLU A 403 0.42 -24.40 23.98
N GLN A 404 0.07 -25.20 22.96
CA GLN A 404 -0.51 -24.83 21.67
C GLN A 404 -1.53 -23.67 21.67
N PRO A 405 -1.52 -22.80 20.64
CA PRO A 405 -2.67 -21.94 20.39
C PRO A 405 -3.80 -22.74 19.71
N LYS A 406 -4.82 -23.10 20.49
CA LYS A 406 -6.20 -23.27 20.00
C LYS A 406 -6.69 -21.90 19.54
N ASN A 407 -6.57 -21.58 18.26
CA ASN A 407 -7.54 -20.79 17.47
C ASN A 407 -6.95 -20.58 16.06
N GLY A 408 -7.68 -21.07 15.05
CA GLY A 408 -7.27 -21.05 13.64
C GLY A 408 -7.18 -19.65 13.01
N ILE A 409 -6.99 -19.67 11.67
CA ILE A 409 -6.91 -18.56 10.69
C ILE A 409 -6.95 -17.12 11.28
N PRO A 410 -5.90 -16.30 11.07
CA PRO A 410 -5.88 -14.91 11.55
C PRO A 410 -7.10 -14.08 11.13
N HIS A 411 -7.57 -13.22 12.02
CA HIS A 411 -8.58 -12.20 11.70
C HIS A 411 -8.11 -11.36 10.50
N GLY A 412 -8.96 -11.25 9.46
CA GLY A 412 -8.66 -10.49 8.24
C GLY A 412 -8.26 -11.31 7.00
N CYS A 413 -8.16 -12.64 7.08
CA CYS A 413 -7.89 -13.53 5.93
C CYS A 413 -9.07 -13.69 4.94
N GLY A 414 -10.08 -12.82 4.96
CA GLY A 414 -11.21 -12.87 4.03
C GLY A 414 -12.27 -13.94 4.34
N PHE A 415 -12.20 -14.60 5.49
CA PHE A 415 -13.20 -15.58 5.94
C PHE A 415 -14.34 -14.99 6.79
N GLU A 416 -14.32 -13.69 7.05
CA GLU A 416 -15.41 -13.06 7.78
C GLU A 416 -16.60 -12.87 6.83
N TYR A 417 -17.66 -13.62 7.13
CA TYR A 417 -18.95 -13.65 6.46
C TYR A 417 -19.87 -12.40 6.62
N PRO A 418 -19.65 -11.39 7.49
CA PRO A 418 -20.77 -10.54 7.89
C PRO A 418 -21.27 -9.63 6.77
N ILE A 419 -20.40 -9.09 5.90
CA ILE A 419 -20.85 -8.24 4.78
C ILE A 419 -21.63 -9.06 3.74
N HIS A 420 -21.16 -10.26 3.40
CA HIS A 420 -21.83 -11.13 2.43
C HIS A 420 -23.16 -11.67 2.95
N SER A 421 -23.25 -12.03 4.24
CA SER A 421 -24.50 -12.43 4.89
C SER A 421 -25.50 -11.28 4.97
N ILE A 422 -25.05 -10.05 5.23
CA ILE A 422 -25.92 -8.86 5.25
C ILE A 422 -26.45 -8.57 3.84
N ILE A 423 -25.62 -8.60 2.79
CA ILE A 423 -26.06 -8.39 1.40
C ILE A 423 -27.01 -9.50 0.95
N PHE A 424 -26.75 -10.75 1.33
CA PHE A 424 -27.64 -11.88 1.04
C PHE A 424 -28.99 -11.75 1.76
N ILE A 425 -28.99 -11.35 3.03
CA ILE A 425 -30.19 -11.08 3.82
C ILE A 425 -30.97 -9.90 3.21
N ILE A 426 -30.31 -8.80 2.84
CA ILE A 426 -30.94 -7.66 2.16
C ILE A 426 -31.54 -8.08 0.82
N GLY A 427 -30.83 -8.91 0.04
CA GLY A 427 -31.31 -9.46 -1.23
C GLY A 427 -32.54 -10.36 -1.06
N ILE A 428 -32.55 -11.24 -0.06
CA ILE A 428 -33.71 -12.09 0.27
C ILE A 428 -34.89 -11.24 0.76
N ILE A 429 -34.65 -10.26 1.64
CA ILE A 429 -35.69 -9.33 2.11
C ILE A 429 -36.29 -8.57 0.93
N GLY A 430 -35.46 -8.08 0.00
CA GLY A 430 -35.92 -7.44 -1.23
C GLY A 430 -36.77 -8.38 -2.11
N LEU A 431 -36.35 -9.64 -2.24
CA LEU A 431 -37.11 -10.66 -2.99
C LEU A 431 -38.48 -10.93 -2.34
N ILE A 432 -38.52 -11.10 -1.02
CA ILE A 432 -39.75 -11.34 -0.24
C ILE A 432 -40.68 -10.13 -0.31
N TYR A 433 -40.13 -8.91 -0.26
CA TYR A 433 -40.91 -7.68 -0.35
C TYR A 433 -41.52 -7.51 -1.75
N SER A 434 -40.74 -7.79 -2.80
CA SER A 434 -41.24 -7.75 -4.19
C SER A 434 -42.35 -8.77 -4.44
N THR A 435 -42.24 -9.99 -3.91
CA THR A 435 -43.26 -11.04 -4.06
C THR A 435 -44.52 -10.76 -3.23
N LYS A 436 -44.41 -10.16 -2.03
CA LYS A 436 -45.58 -9.71 -1.25
C LYS A 436 -46.35 -8.58 -1.94
N ILE A 437 -45.65 -7.60 -2.51
CA ILE A 437 -46.29 -6.52 -3.30
C ILE A 437 -47.00 -7.11 -4.53
N TYR A 438 -46.40 -8.12 -5.17
CA TYR A 438 -47.01 -8.80 -6.32
C TYR A 438 -48.30 -9.55 -5.93
N GLN A 439 -48.31 -10.24 -4.79
CA GLN A 439 -49.51 -10.93 -4.29
C GLN A 439 -50.63 -9.98 -3.86
N GLN A 440 -50.30 -8.80 -3.31
CA GLN A 440 -51.31 -7.79 -2.94
C GLN A 440 -51.92 -7.03 -4.12
N LYS A 441 -51.32 -7.11 -5.32
CA LYS A 441 -51.87 -6.50 -6.56
C LYS A 441 -52.66 -7.48 -7.42
N LEU A 442 -52.66 -8.77 -7.08
CA LEU A 442 -53.37 -9.86 -7.79
C LEU A 442 -54.71 -10.25 -7.14
N ILE A 443 -55.04 -9.65 -6.00
CA ILE A 443 -56.36 -9.69 -5.34
C ILE A 443 -56.96 -8.29 -5.51
#